data_AF-R7N063-F1
#
_entry.id   AF-R7N063-F1
#
_cell.length_a   1.000
_cell.length_b   1.000
_cell.length_c   1.000
_cell.angle_alpha   90.00
_cell.angle_beta   90.00
_cell.angle_gamma   90.00
#
_symmetry.space_group_name_H-M   'P 1'
#
loop_
_entity.id
_entity.type
_entity.pdbx_description
1 polymer ?
#
loop_
_entity_poly.entity_id
_entity_poly.type
_entity_poly.pdbx_seq_one_letter_code
_entity_poly.pdbx_strand_id
1 'polypeptide(L)'
;MDYADKYGVDYDEDFWLTDGYIIVNFTIETVDPDGRHRLSYINAGNHLNNGNCSMWTMEGPPLQKSSYKGSTFSFYAGDFILYYANKRMSNDYESGAIY
;
A
#
# COMPACT_ATOMS: atom_id res chain seq x y z
N MET A 1 13.73 10.25 25.90
CA MET A 1 12.82 11.38 25.65
C MET A 1 12.87 11.63 24.17
N ASP A 2 11.76 11.37 23.49
CA ASP A 2 11.66 11.50 22.04
C ASP A 2 11.68 12.98 21.63
N TYR A 3 12.11 13.26 20.40
CA TYR A 3 12.18 14.61 19.82
C TYR A 3 10.85 15.39 20.03
N ALA A 4 9.72 14.69 19.84
CA ALA A 4 8.38 15.23 19.99
C ALA A 4 8.07 15.74 21.40
N ASP A 5 8.57 15.07 22.45
CA ASP A 5 8.36 15.49 23.85
C ASP A 5 9.06 16.81 24.18
N LYS A 6 10.12 17.15 23.41
CA LYS A 6 11.01 18.28 23.71
C LYS A 6 10.74 19.51 22.86
N TYR A 7 10.29 19.32 21.61
CA TYR A 7 10.15 20.42 20.65
C TYR A 7 8.75 20.54 20.05
N GLY A 8 7.85 19.57 20.26
CA GLY A 8 6.60 19.48 19.51
C GLY A 8 6.82 18.94 18.09
N VAL A 9 5.73 18.71 17.36
CA VAL A 9 5.75 18.35 15.94
C VAL A 9 4.86 19.33 15.18
N ASP A 10 5.41 20.07 14.23
CA ASP A 10 4.70 21.07 13.40
C ASP A 10 4.60 20.71 11.90
N TYR A 11 5.12 19.54 11.52
CA TYR A 11 5.08 18.95 10.17
C TYR A 11 6.02 19.59 9.14
N ASP A 12 6.88 20.51 9.56
CA ASP A 12 7.91 21.14 8.70
C ASP A 12 9.34 20.64 9.02
N GLU A 13 9.47 19.63 9.89
CA GLU A 13 10.78 19.12 10.30
C GLU A 13 11.55 18.42 9.17
N ASP A 14 12.88 18.60 9.14
CA ASP A 14 13.76 18.13 8.07
C ASP A 14 13.94 16.61 8.02
N PHE A 15 13.58 15.90 9.09
CA PHE A 15 13.57 14.44 9.13
C PHE A 15 12.35 13.82 8.44
N TRP A 16 11.33 14.61 8.07
CA TRP A 16 10.23 14.09 7.28
C TRP A 16 10.70 13.75 5.87
N LEU A 17 10.49 12.49 5.49
CA LEU A 17 10.68 12.05 4.11
C LEU A 17 9.55 12.61 3.25
N THR A 18 9.77 13.81 2.71
CA THR A 18 8.78 14.54 1.89
C THR A 18 8.84 14.14 0.42
N ASP A 19 9.96 13.61 -0.06
CA ASP A 19 10.11 13.11 -1.44
C ASP A 19 10.22 11.58 -1.47
N GLY A 20 9.66 10.98 -2.52
CA GLY A 20 9.58 9.54 -2.68
C GLY A 20 8.14 9.01 -2.69
N TYR A 21 8.01 7.69 -2.60
CA TYR A 21 6.72 7.02 -2.70
C TYR A 21 6.43 6.16 -1.48
N ILE A 22 5.15 6.10 -1.09
CA ILE A 22 4.62 5.22 -0.06
C ILE A 22 3.89 4.08 -0.76
N ILE A 23 4.27 2.84 -0.46
CA ILE A 23 3.53 1.64 -0.86
C ILE A 23 2.67 1.23 0.33
N VAL A 24 1.36 1.13 0.10
CA VAL A 24 0.40 0.67 1.12
C VAL A 24 0.07 -0.78 0.85
N ASN A 25 0.37 -1.63 1.84
CA ASN A 25 0.06 -3.04 1.84
C ASN A 25 -1.18 -3.30 2.70
N PHE A 26 -2.20 -3.98 2.15
CA PHE A 26 -3.36 -4.44 2.90
C PHE A 26 -3.38 -5.95 3.03
N THR A 27 -3.66 -6.40 4.25
CA THR A 27 -4.13 -7.77 4.51
C THR A 27 -5.65 -7.75 4.54
N ILE A 28 -6.28 -8.26 3.48
CA ILE A 28 -7.74 -8.36 3.39
C ILE A 28 -8.16 -9.75 3.84
N GLU A 29 -8.92 -9.79 4.93
CA GLU A 29 -9.42 -11.02 5.52
C GLU A 29 -10.82 -10.86 6.11
N THR A 30 -11.55 -11.98 6.21
CA THR A 30 -12.82 -12.03 6.92
C THR A 30 -12.65 -12.79 8.22
N VAL A 31 -13.21 -12.23 9.29
CA VAL A 31 -13.21 -12.81 10.62
C VAL A 31 -14.66 -13.01 11.04
N ASP A 32 -14.99 -14.19 11.55
CA ASP A 32 -16.33 -14.48 12.05
C ASP A 32 -16.56 -13.92 13.47
N PRO A 33 -17.80 -13.96 14.00
CA PRO A 33 -18.09 -13.44 15.34
C PRO A 33 -17.31 -14.11 16.49
N ASP A 34 -16.80 -15.33 16.27
CA ASP A 34 -15.98 -16.06 17.24
C ASP A 34 -14.49 -15.70 17.14
N GLY A 35 -14.13 -14.75 16.26
CA GLY A 35 -12.75 -14.33 16.03
C GLY A 35 -11.95 -15.24 15.10
N ARG A 36 -12.60 -16.16 14.37
CA ARG A 36 -11.89 -17.09 13.47
C ARG A 36 -11.77 -16.51 12.07
N HIS A 37 -10.57 -16.54 11.52
CA HIS A 37 -10.29 -16.15 10.14
C HIS A 37 -10.95 -17.14 9.17
N ARG A 38 -11.60 -16.64 8.13
CA ARG A 38 -12.34 -17.44 7.14
C ARG A 38 -11.76 -17.31 5.74
N LEU A 39 -11.85 -16.12 5.15
CA LEU A 39 -11.29 -15.82 3.83
C LEU A 39 -10.07 -14.94 4.01
N SER A 40 -9.03 -15.20 3.22
CA SER A 40 -7.89 -14.32 3.06
C SER A 40 -7.70 -14.09 1.58
N TYR A 41 -7.58 -12.83 1.17
CA TYR A 41 -7.33 -12.48 -0.23
C TYR A 41 -5.95 -12.99 -0.68
N ILE A 42 -4.94 -12.84 0.18
CA ILE A 42 -3.57 -13.30 -0.09
C ILE A 42 -3.45 -14.82 0.10
N ASN A 43 -3.99 -15.36 1.20
CA ASN A 43 -3.99 -16.79 1.53
C ASN A 43 -2.61 -17.49 1.43
N ALA A 44 -1.52 -16.79 1.78
CA ALA A 44 -0.14 -17.22 1.50
C ALA A 44 0.20 -18.63 2.00
N GLY A 45 -0.11 -18.92 3.27
CA GLY A 45 0.23 -20.20 3.90
C GLY A 45 -0.47 -21.39 3.25
N ASN A 46 -1.77 -21.29 2.96
CA ASN A 46 -2.49 -22.37 2.30
C ASN A 46 -2.15 -22.46 0.81
N HIS A 47 -1.87 -21.34 0.16
CA HIS A 47 -1.41 -21.34 -1.24
C HIS A 47 -0.10 -22.12 -1.37
N LEU A 48 0.87 -21.85 -0.50
CA LEU A 48 2.18 -22.50 -0.52
C LEU A 48 2.12 -23.98 -0.10
N ASN A 49 1.41 -24.30 0.98
CA ASN A 49 1.49 -25.61 1.61
C ASN A 49 0.38 -26.58 1.19
N ASN A 50 -0.78 -26.05 0.79
CA ASN A 50 -1.99 -26.84 0.56
C ASN A 50 -2.53 -26.72 -0.89
N GLY A 51 -1.89 -25.90 -1.73
CA GLY A 51 -2.30 -25.70 -3.13
C GLY A 51 -3.60 -24.89 -3.29
N ASN A 52 -4.05 -24.21 -2.23
CA ASN A 52 -5.27 -23.41 -2.27
C ASN A 52 -5.09 -22.14 -3.12
N CYS A 53 -6.21 -21.54 -3.54
CA CYS A 53 -6.19 -20.30 -4.31
C CYS A 53 -5.69 -19.11 -3.47
N SER A 54 -4.86 -18.27 -4.11
CA SER A 54 -4.55 -16.91 -3.71
C SER A 54 -5.17 -15.98 -4.75
N MET A 55 -5.98 -15.00 -4.34
CA MET A 55 -6.61 -14.08 -5.29
C MET A 55 -5.56 -13.17 -5.94
N TRP A 56 -4.53 -12.79 -5.19
CA TRP A 56 -3.38 -12.07 -5.74
C TRP A 56 -2.75 -12.82 -6.93
N THR A 57 -2.44 -14.11 -6.75
CA THR A 57 -1.86 -14.91 -7.84
C THR A 57 -2.85 -15.10 -9.00
N MET A 58 -4.14 -15.26 -8.69
CA MET A 58 -5.19 -15.49 -9.69
C MET A 58 -5.46 -14.27 -10.57
N GLU A 59 -5.41 -13.07 -10.01
CA GLU A 59 -5.63 -11.82 -10.75
C GLU A 59 -4.40 -11.40 -11.57
N GLY A 60 -3.22 -11.94 -11.27
CA GLY A 60 -2.00 -11.72 -12.04
C GLY A 60 -1.55 -10.25 -12.10
N PRO A 61 -1.37 -9.58 -10.96
CA PRO A 61 -0.97 -8.17 -10.94
C PRO A 61 0.46 -7.98 -11.48
N PRO A 62 0.79 -6.77 -11.95
CA PRO A 62 2.16 -6.45 -12.36
C PRO A 62 3.11 -6.56 -11.17
N LEU A 63 4.16 -7.38 -11.31
CA LEU A 63 5.17 -7.54 -10.26
C LEU A 63 6.20 -6.41 -10.23
N GLN A 64 6.32 -5.67 -11.33
CA GLN A 64 7.20 -4.52 -11.42
C GLN A 64 6.60 -3.41 -12.27
N LYS A 65 6.92 -2.16 -11.94
CA LYS A 65 6.59 -0.99 -12.76
C LYS A 65 7.67 0.07 -12.63
N SER A 66 8.18 0.55 -13.77
CA SER A 66 9.08 1.70 -13.81
C SER A 66 8.30 2.99 -13.97
N SER A 67 8.59 3.96 -13.11
CA SER A 67 8.15 5.34 -13.27
C SER A 67 8.94 6.02 -14.40
N TYR A 68 8.31 6.99 -15.05
CA TYR A 68 8.97 7.83 -16.06
C TYR A 68 10.20 8.57 -15.52
N LYS A 69 10.27 8.76 -14.19
CA LYS A 69 11.42 9.38 -13.50
C LYS A 69 12.57 8.40 -13.19
N GLY A 70 12.48 7.14 -13.63
CA GLY A 70 13.56 6.15 -13.52
C GLY A 70 13.51 5.23 -12.30
N SER A 71 12.63 5.46 -11.33
CA SER A 71 12.43 4.53 -10.21
C SER A 71 11.65 3.29 -10.65
N THR A 72 12.10 2.09 -10.27
CA THR A 72 11.37 0.83 -10.50
C THR A 72 10.82 0.30 -9.17
N PHE A 73 9.51 0.05 -9.14
CA PHE A 73 8.82 -0.54 -8.00
C PHE A 73 8.64 -2.04 -8.21
N SER A 74 8.82 -2.81 -7.15
CA SER A 74 8.41 -4.21 -7.09
C SER A 74 7.15 -4.31 -6.24
N PHE A 75 6.17 -5.10 -6.69
CA PHE A 75 4.92 -5.32 -6.00
C PHE A 75 4.85 -6.73 -5.44
N TYR A 76 4.39 -6.81 -4.20
CA TYR A 76 4.19 -8.05 -3.45
C TYR A 76 2.72 -8.22 -3.12
N ALA A 77 2.36 -9.42 -2.69
CA ALA A 77 0.99 -9.71 -2.33
C ALA A 77 0.48 -8.76 -1.25
N GLY A 78 -0.63 -8.09 -1.56
CA GLY A 78 -1.23 -7.08 -0.70
C GLY A 78 -0.80 -5.65 -1.02
N ASP A 79 0.12 -5.39 -1.94
CA ASP A 79 0.43 -4.02 -2.36
C ASP A 79 -0.68 -3.50 -3.27
N PHE A 80 -1.47 -2.54 -2.78
CA PHE A 80 -2.64 -2.02 -3.51
C PHE A 80 -2.47 -0.59 -4.00
N ILE A 81 -1.76 0.24 -3.25
CA ILE A 81 -1.70 1.68 -3.53
C ILE A 81 -0.26 2.19 -3.44
N LEU A 82 0.13 2.99 -4.44
CA LEU A 82 1.38 3.72 -4.50
C LEU A 82 1.06 5.22 -4.44
N TYR A 83 1.47 5.90 -3.37
CA TYR A 83 1.31 7.35 -3.19
C TYR A 83 2.63 8.07 -3.39
N TYR A 84 2.63 9.25 -4.02
CA TYR A 84 3.80 10.12 -4.05
C TYR A 84 3.75 11.08 -2.86
N ALA A 85 4.73 11.00 -1.96
CA ALA A 85 4.70 11.67 -0.66
C ALA A 85 4.63 13.20 -0.76
N ASN A 86 5.23 13.78 -1.82
CA ASN A 86 5.24 15.23 -2.04
C ASN A 86 4.03 15.74 -2.84
N LYS A 87 2.97 14.95 -2.98
CA LYS A 87 1.72 15.40 -3.63
C LYS A 87 0.55 15.27 -2.66
N ARG A 88 -0.26 16.32 -2.63
CA ARG A 88 -1.54 16.29 -1.92
C ARG A 88 -2.54 15.46 -2.71
N MET A 89 -3.40 14.72 -2.01
CA MET A 89 -4.51 13.96 -2.63
C MET A 89 -5.39 14.84 -3.55
N SER A 90 -5.56 16.12 -3.21
CA SER A 90 -6.27 17.10 -4.04
C SER A 90 -5.65 17.34 -5.42
N ASN A 91 -4.36 17.03 -5.59
CA ASN A 91 -3.65 17.19 -6.85
C ASN A 91 -3.85 16.01 -7.80
N ASP A 92 -4.43 14.91 -7.34
CA ASP A 92 -4.70 13.69 -8.14
C ASP A 92 -6.15 13.63 -8.63
N TYR A 93 -7.00 14.61 -8.27
CA TYR A 93 -8.34 14.78 -8.84
C TYR A 93 -8.28 15.71 -10.05
N GLU A 94 -8.36 15.15 -11.26
CA GLU A 94 -8.77 15.92 -12.43
C GLU A 94 -10.30 15.97 -12.47
N SER A 95 -10.87 17.15 -12.21
CA SER A 95 -12.28 17.44 -12.52
C SER A 95 -12.45 17.44 -14.04
N GLY A 96 -12.66 16.28 -14.64
CA GLY A 96 -13.08 16.17 -16.02
C GLY A 96 -14.49 16.73 -16.18
N ALA A 97 -14.61 17.98 -16.63
CA ALA A 97 -15.86 18.47 -17.20
C ALA A 97 -16.13 17.65 -18.46
N ILE A 98 -17.11 16.75 -18.39
CA ILE A 98 -17.77 16.18 -19.57
C ILE A 98 -18.49 17.35 -20.26
N TYR A 99 -17.91 17.81 -21.38
CA TYR A 99 -18.58 18.68 -22.35
C TYR A 99 -19.59 17.87 -23.18
#